data_AF-A0AAI7ZX10-F1
#
_entry.id   AF-A0AAI7ZX10-F1
#
_cell.length_a   1.000
_cell.length_b   1.000
_cell.length_c   1.000
_cell.angle_alpha   90.00
_cell.angle_beta   90.00
_cell.angle_gamma   90.00
#
_symmetry.space_group_name_H-M   'P 1'
#
loop_
_entity.id
_entity.type
_entity.pdbx_description
1 polymer ?
#
loop_
_entity_poly.entity_id
_entity_poly.type
_entity_poly.pdbx_seq_one_letter_code
_entity_poly.pdbx_strand_id
1 'polypeptide(L)'
;MDSVTLACGNGGKETNALIERVFMPYLKEFIVAFDEDAPTFEAHGEYCVSTDSFVITPLIFNGGDIGKLCVCGSANDVSVQGGEPLYLNMGFILEEGLEIPLLKQILQSIQKELLKANLKLLSLDTKVVPKGSVDELFINTTCIGKTIKPGISSHHLKQGQAIIISDTIANHGASLFAMRHEIKLKTNLESDCQLLYPLLKPLFLSDLKIHALRDATRGGLASVLNEWANSSKVKIVIEEEKIPLKEETKGICEILGLEPYALANEGVFVLALDQKDAPKALEILKSNKKAKNACVIGGVFENPYPSVVLKNAWGFERILEMPEGELLPRIC
;
A
#
# COMPACT_ATOMS: atom_id res chain seq x y z
N MET A 1 7.26 -15.87 28.53
CA MET A 1 7.04 -16.60 27.28
C MET A 1 7.88 -15.86 26.29
N ASP A 2 8.92 -16.53 25.82
CA ASP A 2 10.06 -15.86 25.21
C ASP A 2 10.02 -16.04 23.69
N SER A 3 9.50 -17.19 23.23
CA SER A 3 9.20 -17.49 21.83
C SER A 3 7.85 -18.20 21.66
N VAL A 4 7.33 -18.19 20.44
CA VAL A 4 6.15 -18.96 20.01
C VAL A 4 6.54 -20.44 19.91
N THR A 5 5.72 -21.32 20.51
CA THR A 5 5.89 -22.78 20.41
C THR A 5 4.78 -23.38 19.55
N LEU A 6 4.99 -24.57 18.98
CA LEU A 6 3.93 -25.29 18.24
C LEU A 6 2.63 -25.47 19.05
N ALA A 7 2.74 -25.64 20.37
CA ALA A 7 1.58 -25.76 21.25
C ALA A 7 0.68 -24.51 21.20
N CYS A 8 1.21 -23.32 20.90
CA CYS A 8 0.42 -22.10 20.75
C CYS A 8 -0.56 -22.13 19.56
N GLY A 9 -0.43 -23.08 18.62
CA GLY A 9 -1.32 -23.23 17.46
C GLY A 9 -2.36 -24.35 17.54
N ASN A 10 -2.46 -25.05 18.68
CA ASN A 10 -3.30 -26.27 18.79
C ASN A 10 -4.78 -26.02 19.15
N GLY A 11 -5.18 -24.76 19.41
CA GLY A 11 -6.54 -24.39 19.83
C GLY A 11 -6.85 -24.66 21.31
N GLY A 12 -5.83 -24.94 22.12
CA GLY A 12 -5.93 -25.30 23.53
C GLY A 12 -5.52 -24.17 24.49
N LYS A 13 -5.07 -24.54 25.69
CA LYS A 13 -4.71 -23.59 26.77
C LYS A 13 -3.55 -22.68 26.37
N GLU A 14 -2.59 -23.19 25.62
CA GLU A 14 -1.42 -22.47 25.16
C GLU A 14 -1.80 -21.42 24.09
N THR A 15 -2.70 -21.76 23.16
CA THR A 15 -3.29 -20.81 22.22
C THR A 15 -4.00 -19.68 22.96
N ASN A 16 -4.86 -19.99 23.94
CA ASN A 16 -5.55 -18.97 24.73
C ASN A 16 -4.57 -18.10 25.52
N ALA A 17 -3.49 -18.67 26.06
CA ALA A 17 -2.45 -17.91 26.74
C ALA A 17 -1.68 -16.97 25.80
N LEU A 18 -1.40 -17.38 24.57
CA LEU A 18 -0.80 -16.52 23.55
C LEU A 18 -1.74 -15.35 23.21
N ILE A 19 -3.01 -15.63 22.95
CA ILE A 19 -4.02 -14.61 22.64
C ILE A 19 -4.14 -13.60 23.78
N GLU A 20 -4.42 -14.05 25.01
CA GLU A 20 -4.66 -13.19 26.17
C GLU A 20 -3.43 -12.36 26.60
N ARG A 21 -2.23 -12.94 26.53
CA ARG A 21 -1.01 -12.30 27.06
C ARG A 21 -0.21 -11.53 26.03
N VAL A 22 -0.43 -11.81 24.73
CA VAL A 22 0.36 -11.23 23.64
C VAL A 22 -0.49 -10.41 22.69
N PHE A 23 -1.64 -10.90 22.22
CA PHE A 23 -2.49 -10.17 21.27
C PHE A 23 -3.42 -9.16 21.95
N MET A 24 -4.16 -9.59 22.97
CA MET A 24 -5.19 -8.77 23.63
C MET A 24 -4.68 -7.45 24.21
N PRO A 25 -3.46 -7.34 24.79
CA PRO A 25 -2.96 -6.06 25.27
C PRO A 25 -2.87 -4.96 24.21
N TYR A 26 -2.82 -5.32 22.92
CA TYR A 26 -2.71 -4.37 21.81
C TYR A 26 -3.98 -4.27 20.97
N LEU A 27 -4.76 -5.35 20.86
CA LEU A 27 -5.87 -5.42 19.90
C LEU A 27 -7.26 -5.30 20.55
N LYS A 28 -7.38 -5.49 21.86
CA LYS A 28 -8.68 -5.60 22.56
C LYS A 28 -9.61 -4.39 22.33
N GLU A 29 -9.08 -3.17 22.30
CA GLU A 29 -9.90 -1.96 22.12
C GLU A 29 -10.47 -1.77 20.70
N PHE A 30 -9.98 -2.55 19.73
CA PHE A 30 -10.42 -2.50 18.34
C PHE A 30 -11.43 -3.59 17.99
N ILE A 31 -11.50 -4.67 18.77
CA ILE A 31 -12.38 -5.81 18.51
C ILE A 31 -13.84 -5.38 18.72
N VAL A 32 -14.67 -5.60 17.70
CA VAL A 32 -16.08 -5.16 17.68
C VAL A 32 -16.95 -6.04 18.60
N ALA A 33 -16.73 -7.35 18.61
CA ALA A 33 -17.44 -8.28 19.48
C ALA A 33 -16.49 -9.38 19.96
N PHE A 34 -16.61 -9.75 21.23
CA PHE A 34 -15.86 -10.84 21.86
C PHE A 34 -16.71 -12.11 21.92
N ASP A 35 -16.04 -13.25 22.06
CA ASP A 35 -16.62 -14.55 22.41
C ASP A 35 -17.61 -15.16 21.40
N GLU A 36 -17.57 -14.70 20.14
CA GLU A 36 -18.33 -15.26 19.02
C GLU A 36 -17.36 -15.63 17.88
N ASP A 37 -17.59 -16.77 17.20
CA ASP A 37 -16.73 -17.22 16.09
C ASP A 37 -16.80 -16.28 14.87
N ALA A 38 -17.93 -15.58 14.72
CA ALA A 38 -18.18 -14.64 13.63
C ALA A 38 -18.99 -13.45 14.13
N PRO A 39 -18.39 -12.24 14.23
CA PRO A 39 -19.14 -11.04 14.57
C PRO A 39 -20.14 -10.70 13.45
N THR A 40 -21.29 -10.19 13.84
CA THR A 40 -22.26 -9.60 12.92
C THR A 40 -22.16 -8.08 12.96
N PHE A 41 -22.37 -7.44 11.82
CA PHE A 41 -22.48 -5.98 11.73
C PHE A 41 -23.57 -5.60 10.73
N GLU A 42 -24.24 -4.48 11.00
CA GLU A 42 -25.25 -3.94 10.09
C GLU A 42 -24.59 -3.04 9.04
N ALA A 43 -24.95 -3.22 7.77
CA ALA A 43 -24.32 -2.52 6.65
C ALA A 43 -25.39 -1.92 5.72
N HIS A 44 -25.26 -0.64 5.41
CA HIS A 44 -26.18 0.10 4.53
C HIS A 44 -25.41 0.88 3.47
N GLY A 45 -25.77 0.67 2.20
CA GLY A 45 -25.14 1.32 1.04
C GLY A 45 -24.13 0.42 0.32
N GLU A 46 -23.23 1.04 -0.44
CA GLU A 46 -22.19 0.35 -1.20
C GLU A 46 -20.90 0.21 -0.36
N TYR A 47 -20.26 -0.94 -0.45
CA TYR A 47 -19.03 -1.27 0.26
C TYR A 47 -18.01 -1.84 -0.72
N CYS A 48 -16.73 -1.56 -0.46
CA CYS A 48 -15.61 -2.17 -1.14
C CYS A 48 -14.83 -3.04 -0.15
N VAL A 49 -14.29 -4.14 -0.66
CA VAL A 49 -13.56 -5.15 0.12
C VAL A 49 -12.30 -5.50 -0.64
N SER A 50 -11.16 -5.55 0.06
CA SER A 50 -9.91 -6.07 -0.47
C SER A 50 -9.29 -7.02 0.54
N THR A 51 -8.52 -7.99 0.05
CA THR A 51 -7.65 -8.82 0.87
C THR A 51 -6.26 -8.83 0.29
N ASP A 52 -5.27 -8.78 1.18
CA ASP A 52 -3.88 -8.90 0.79
C ASP A 52 -3.09 -9.72 1.83
N SER A 53 -1.99 -10.33 1.38
CA SER A 53 -1.12 -11.14 2.21
C SER A 53 0.29 -10.57 2.18
N PHE A 54 0.78 -10.23 3.37
CA PHE A 54 2.04 -9.55 3.59
C PHE A 54 3.11 -10.56 3.96
N VAL A 55 4.16 -10.59 3.16
CA VAL A 55 5.26 -11.56 3.25
C VAL A 55 6.63 -10.90 3.20
N ILE A 56 6.68 -9.57 3.39
CA ILE A 56 7.89 -8.74 3.33
C ILE A 56 9.09 -9.31 4.09
N THR A 57 10.29 -9.11 3.52
CA THR A 57 11.57 -9.35 4.20
C THR A 57 12.51 -8.16 4.04
N PRO A 58 13.11 -7.66 5.14
CA PRO A 58 12.93 -8.08 6.55
C PRO A 58 11.59 -7.63 7.15
N LEU A 59 11.13 -8.28 8.25
CA LEU A 59 9.89 -7.90 8.95
C LEU A 59 9.92 -6.48 9.51
N ILE A 60 11.10 -5.99 9.90
CA ILE A 60 11.36 -4.62 10.35
C ILE A 60 12.28 -3.94 9.34
N PHE A 61 11.87 -2.80 8.81
CA PHE A 61 12.62 -2.06 7.79
C PHE A 61 12.63 -0.56 8.10
N ASN A 62 13.46 0.20 7.39
CA ASN A 62 13.55 1.63 7.62
C ASN A 62 12.25 2.31 7.18
N GLY A 63 11.58 3.00 8.11
CA GLY A 63 10.27 3.62 7.86
C GLY A 63 9.05 2.72 8.12
N GLY A 64 9.21 1.46 8.51
CA GLY A 64 8.07 0.58 8.81
C GLY A 64 8.38 -0.84 9.26
N ASP A 65 7.33 -1.63 9.34
CA ASP A 65 7.38 -3.06 9.63
C ASP A 65 6.16 -3.74 8.99
N ILE A 66 6.13 -5.08 8.97
CA ILE A 66 5.01 -5.86 8.44
C ILE A 66 3.66 -5.50 9.09
N GLY A 67 3.67 -5.09 10.36
CA GLY A 67 2.47 -4.69 11.09
C GLY A 67 1.89 -3.37 10.58
N LYS A 68 2.73 -2.36 10.42
CA LYS A 68 2.35 -1.10 9.76
C LYS A 68 1.89 -1.36 8.33
N LEU A 69 2.65 -2.17 7.59
CA LEU A 69 2.40 -2.47 6.19
C LEU A 69 1.04 -3.13 5.98
N CYS A 70 0.68 -4.14 6.75
CA CYS A 70 -0.58 -4.86 6.54
C CYS A 70 -1.82 -3.98 6.79
N VAL A 71 -1.77 -3.10 7.80
CA VAL A 71 -2.85 -2.15 8.06
C VAL A 71 -2.91 -1.09 6.96
N CYS A 72 -1.76 -0.52 6.56
CA CYS A 72 -1.71 0.50 5.51
C CYS A 72 -2.14 -0.06 4.15
N GLY A 73 -1.54 -1.15 3.67
CA GLY A 73 -1.83 -1.74 2.36
C GLY A 73 -3.31 -2.08 2.19
N SER A 74 -3.89 -2.86 3.11
CA SER A 74 -5.31 -3.22 2.98
C SER A 74 -6.26 -2.04 3.13
N ALA A 75 -5.95 -1.06 3.99
CA ALA A 75 -6.74 0.17 4.05
C ALA A 75 -6.59 1.00 2.76
N ASN A 76 -5.41 1.01 2.16
CA ASN A 76 -5.11 1.74 0.93
C ASN A 76 -5.87 1.17 -0.27
N ASP A 77 -5.95 -0.15 -0.42
CA ASP A 77 -6.76 -0.81 -1.46
C ASP A 77 -8.23 -0.35 -1.44
N VAL A 78 -8.83 -0.35 -0.25
CA VAL A 78 -10.20 0.13 -0.04
C VAL A 78 -10.29 1.63 -0.34
N SER A 79 -9.29 2.40 0.08
CA SER A 79 -9.24 3.85 -0.14
C SER A 79 -9.16 4.21 -1.61
N VAL A 80 -8.35 3.50 -2.40
CA VAL A 80 -8.17 3.81 -3.83
C VAL A 80 -9.39 3.43 -4.67
N GLN A 81 -10.28 2.58 -4.16
CA GLN A 81 -11.62 2.33 -4.70
C GLN A 81 -12.67 3.36 -4.24
N GLY A 82 -12.26 4.44 -3.56
CA GLY A 82 -13.18 5.47 -3.09
C GLY A 82 -13.88 5.14 -1.77
N GLY A 83 -13.39 4.15 -1.04
CA GLY A 83 -13.92 3.72 0.26
C GLY A 83 -13.32 4.47 1.44
N GLU A 84 -14.10 4.65 2.50
CA GLU A 84 -13.60 4.87 3.86
C GLU A 84 -13.34 3.50 4.51
N PRO A 85 -12.09 3.15 4.85
CA PRO A 85 -11.78 1.93 5.58
C PRO A 85 -12.46 1.95 6.96
N LEU A 86 -13.21 0.89 7.31
CA LEU A 86 -13.94 0.80 8.58
C LEU A 86 -13.51 -0.39 9.42
N TYR A 87 -13.34 -1.54 8.77
CA TYR A 87 -13.08 -2.79 9.45
C TYR A 87 -11.92 -3.55 8.82
N LEU A 88 -11.20 -4.30 9.65
CA LEU A 88 -10.17 -5.26 9.24
C LEU A 88 -10.47 -6.64 9.86
N ASN A 89 -10.27 -7.67 9.06
CA ASN A 89 -9.97 -9.02 9.55
C ASN A 89 -8.47 -9.24 9.44
N MET A 90 -7.87 -9.98 10.38
CA MET A 90 -6.45 -10.33 10.31
C MET A 90 -6.20 -11.80 10.62
N GLY A 91 -5.44 -12.48 9.76
CA GLY A 91 -4.95 -13.84 9.99
C GLY A 91 -3.43 -13.84 10.15
N PHE A 92 -2.94 -14.38 11.25
CA PHE A 92 -1.51 -14.48 11.55
C PHE A 92 -1.02 -15.91 11.33
N ILE A 93 0.06 -16.08 10.56
CA ILE A 93 0.75 -17.37 10.40
C ILE A 93 2.16 -17.20 10.98
N LEU A 94 2.37 -17.80 12.15
CA LEU A 94 3.57 -17.68 12.96
C LEU A 94 4.45 -18.91 12.79
N GLU A 95 5.75 -18.71 12.57
CA GLU A 95 6.72 -19.79 12.65
C GLU A 95 7.02 -20.15 14.12
N GLU A 96 7.13 -21.45 14.41
CA GLU A 96 7.69 -21.92 15.69
C GLU A 96 9.10 -21.35 15.90
N GLY A 97 9.30 -20.76 17.08
CA GLY A 97 10.55 -20.11 17.45
C GLY A 97 10.55 -18.59 17.26
N LEU A 98 9.52 -18.01 16.64
CA LEU A 98 9.36 -16.56 16.54
C LEU A 98 9.43 -15.91 17.93
N GLU A 99 10.27 -14.89 18.08
CA GLU A 99 10.46 -14.20 19.36
C GLU A 99 9.21 -13.41 19.75
N ILE A 100 8.73 -13.60 20.98
CA ILE A 100 7.58 -12.84 21.52
C ILE A 100 7.87 -11.34 21.56
N PRO A 101 9.07 -10.85 21.92
CA PRO A 101 9.41 -9.43 21.80
C PRO A 101 9.19 -8.85 20.39
N LEU A 102 9.60 -9.57 19.35
CA LEU A 102 9.40 -9.15 17.96
C LEU A 102 7.91 -9.12 17.59
N LEU A 103 7.16 -10.17 17.94
CA LEU A 103 5.71 -10.20 17.72
C LEU A 103 4.99 -9.05 18.43
N LYS A 104 5.39 -8.72 19.67
CA LYS A 104 4.84 -7.58 20.42
C LYS A 104 5.15 -6.24 19.76
N GLN A 105 6.36 -6.06 19.23
CA GLN A 105 6.73 -4.86 18.48
C GLN A 105 5.83 -4.68 17.25
N ILE A 106 5.57 -5.76 16.51
CA ILE A 106 4.69 -5.76 15.33
C ILE A 106 3.23 -5.46 15.73
N LEU A 107 2.73 -6.05 16.81
CA LEU A 107 1.38 -5.78 17.34
C LEU A 107 1.23 -4.33 17.82
N GLN A 108 2.26 -3.74 18.43
CA GLN A 108 2.28 -2.31 18.75
C GLN A 108 2.19 -1.43 17.51
N SER A 109 2.85 -1.83 16.43
CA SER A 109 2.80 -1.12 15.14
C SER A 109 1.40 -1.20 14.53
N ILE A 110 0.78 -2.38 14.55
CA ILE A 110 -0.62 -2.59 14.13
C ILE A 110 -1.55 -1.69 14.94
N GLN A 111 -1.49 -1.74 16.28
CA GLN A 111 -2.31 -0.90 17.16
C GLN A 111 -2.19 0.59 16.78
N LYS A 112 -0.97 1.07 16.55
CA LYS A 112 -0.73 2.47 16.18
C LYS A 112 -1.42 2.85 14.88
N GLU A 113 -1.37 1.99 13.85
CA GLU A 113 -2.03 2.28 12.57
C GLU A 113 -3.55 2.11 12.64
N LEU A 114 -4.07 1.14 13.41
CA LEU A 114 -5.51 1.00 13.69
C LEU A 114 -6.07 2.28 14.33
N LEU A 115 -5.37 2.84 15.33
CA LEU A 115 -5.74 4.12 15.96
C LEU A 115 -5.78 5.27 14.96
N LYS A 116 -4.74 5.41 14.12
CA LYS A 116 -4.65 6.49 13.13
C LYS A 116 -5.74 6.38 12.06
N ALA A 117 -6.08 5.17 11.64
CA ALA A 117 -7.10 4.91 10.64
C ALA A 117 -8.53 4.91 11.22
N ASN A 118 -8.67 4.90 12.55
CA ASN A 118 -9.93 4.64 13.25
C ASN A 118 -10.59 3.33 12.79
N LEU A 119 -9.77 2.31 12.54
CA LEU A 119 -10.21 0.98 12.10
C LEU A 119 -10.60 0.11 13.29
N LYS A 120 -11.59 -0.75 13.07
CA LYS A 120 -12.00 -1.78 14.03
C LYS A 120 -11.71 -3.18 13.50
N LEU A 121 -11.51 -4.12 14.39
CA LEU A 121 -11.24 -5.52 14.07
C LEU A 121 -12.54 -6.29 14.17
N LEU A 122 -12.97 -6.90 13.06
CA LEU A 122 -14.11 -7.80 13.08
C LEU A 122 -13.64 -9.17 13.58
N SER A 123 -12.74 -9.82 12.85
CA SER A 123 -12.24 -11.15 13.22
C SER A 123 -10.71 -11.22 13.19
N LEU A 124 -10.16 -12.11 14.02
CA LEU A 124 -8.74 -12.38 14.13
C LEU A 124 -8.53 -13.90 14.17
N ASP A 125 -7.53 -14.39 13.44
CA ASP A 125 -7.10 -15.79 13.51
C ASP A 125 -5.60 -15.89 13.73
N THR A 126 -5.17 -16.94 14.42
CA THR A 126 -3.74 -17.23 14.62
C THR A 126 -3.47 -18.70 14.34
N LYS A 127 -2.44 -18.95 13.54
CA LYS A 127 -1.89 -20.28 13.27
C LYS A 127 -0.41 -20.29 13.59
N VAL A 128 0.05 -21.39 14.18
CA VAL A 128 1.48 -21.64 14.40
C VAL A 128 1.87 -22.85 13.58
N VAL A 129 2.92 -22.70 12.77
CA VAL A 129 3.44 -23.74 11.90
C VAL A 129 4.84 -24.20 12.35
N PRO A 130 5.25 -25.43 12.03
CA PRO A 130 6.59 -25.91 12.38
C PRO A 130 7.68 -25.03 11.78
N LYS A 131 8.82 -24.99 12.46
CA LYS A 131 10.02 -24.29 11.96
C LYS A 131 10.38 -24.72 10.54
N GLY A 132 10.65 -23.75 9.67
CA GLY A 132 10.95 -23.91 8.25
C GLY A 132 9.74 -23.95 7.33
N SER A 133 8.51 -23.88 7.86
CA SER A 133 7.28 -23.93 7.04
C SER A 133 6.90 -22.57 6.44
N VAL A 134 7.18 -21.50 7.16
CA VAL A 134 7.08 -20.10 6.72
C VAL A 134 8.31 -19.36 7.22
N ASP A 135 8.63 -18.23 6.61
CA ASP A 135 9.75 -17.40 7.04
C ASP A 135 9.26 -16.40 8.08
N GLU A 136 9.42 -16.77 9.36
CA GLU A 136 9.09 -16.01 10.57
C GLU A 136 7.59 -15.70 10.80
N LEU A 137 7.00 -14.83 9.98
CA LEU A 137 5.64 -14.33 10.15
C LEU A 137 5.03 -13.89 8.82
N PHE A 138 3.85 -14.41 8.51
CA PHE A 138 2.97 -13.86 7.47
C PHE A 138 1.68 -13.32 8.09
N ILE A 139 1.16 -12.25 7.51
CA ILE A 139 -0.12 -11.66 7.91
C ILE A 139 -1.01 -11.55 6.69
N ASN A 140 -2.20 -12.14 6.75
CA ASN A 140 -3.27 -11.81 5.82
C ASN A 140 -4.18 -10.78 6.47
N THR A 141 -4.63 -9.81 5.69
CA THR A 141 -5.68 -8.90 6.10
C THR A 141 -6.78 -8.82 5.06
N THR A 142 -8.01 -8.61 5.53
CA THR A 142 -9.15 -8.28 4.68
C THR A 142 -9.75 -6.98 5.20
N CYS A 143 -9.73 -5.93 4.39
CA CYS A 143 -10.30 -4.64 4.75
C CYS A 143 -11.68 -4.48 4.13
N ILE A 144 -12.62 -3.96 4.92
CA ILE A 144 -13.98 -3.62 4.49
C ILE A 144 -14.15 -2.12 4.71
N GLY A 145 -14.57 -1.42 3.66
CA GLY A 145 -14.85 0.00 3.72
C GLY A 145 -16.17 0.38 3.06
N LYS A 146 -16.72 1.51 3.50
CA LYS A 146 -17.94 2.07 2.91
C LYS A 146 -17.56 2.97 1.74
N THR A 147 -18.15 2.75 0.57
CA THR A 147 -17.89 3.59 -0.61
C THR A 147 -18.43 4.99 -0.38
N ILE A 148 -17.54 5.98 -0.41
CA ILE A 148 -17.89 7.41 -0.29
C ILE A 148 -17.69 8.18 -1.60
N LYS A 149 -16.86 7.66 -2.51
CA LYS A 149 -16.64 8.22 -3.86
C LYS A 149 -16.81 7.12 -4.92
N PRO A 150 -18.04 6.85 -5.38
CA PRO A 150 -18.29 5.79 -6.35
C PRO A 150 -17.79 6.16 -7.76
N GLY A 151 -17.67 5.15 -8.62
CA GLY A 151 -17.39 5.35 -10.05
C GLY A 151 -15.92 5.50 -10.43
N ILE A 152 -15.00 5.20 -9.51
CA ILE A 152 -13.57 5.12 -9.80
C ILE A 152 -13.31 3.82 -10.58
N SER A 153 -12.67 3.92 -11.75
CA SER A 153 -12.34 2.74 -12.55
C SER A 153 -11.20 3.00 -13.53
N SER A 154 -10.34 2.00 -13.72
CA SER A 154 -9.30 2.00 -14.76
C SER A 154 -9.85 2.04 -16.19
N HIS A 155 -11.16 1.85 -16.39
CA HIS A 155 -11.85 1.94 -17.68
C HIS A 155 -12.39 3.34 -18.03
N HIS A 156 -12.23 4.32 -17.14
CA HIS A 156 -12.77 5.67 -17.31
C HIS A 156 -11.75 6.68 -17.84
N LEU A 157 -10.58 6.22 -18.32
CA LEU A 157 -9.60 7.13 -18.88
C LEU A 157 -10.00 7.55 -20.30
N LYS A 158 -9.83 8.84 -20.59
CA LYS A 158 -10.10 9.44 -21.90
C LYS A 158 -9.23 10.67 -22.11
N GLN A 159 -9.13 11.11 -23.35
CA GLN A 159 -8.38 12.30 -23.71
C GLN A 159 -8.81 13.54 -22.90
N GLY A 160 -7.81 14.35 -22.53
CA GLY A 160 -8.02 15.60 -21.77
C GLY A 160 -8.03 15.42 -20.26
N GLN A 161 -7.61 14.25 -19.76
CA GLN A 161 -7.38 13.99 -18.34
C GLN A 161 -5.90 14.16 -17.98
N ALA A 162 -5.66 14.67 -16.77
CA ALA A 162 -4.35 14.75 -16.16
C ALA A 162 -4.04 13.50 -15.33
N ILE A 163 -2.77 13.11 -15.28
CA ILE A 163 -2.24 12.10 -14.37
C ILE A 163 -1.46 12.80 -13.26
N ILE A 164 -1.84 12.54 -12.01
CA ILE A 164 -1.24 13.09 -10.80
C ILE A 164 -0.66 11.94 -9.97
N ILE A 165 0.47 12.18 -9.30
CA ILE A 165 0.97 11.33 -8.22
C ILE A 165 1.01 12.11 -6.91
N SER A 166 0.90 11.40 -5.79
CA SER A 166 0.73 12.02 -4.47
C SER A 166 2.02 12.47 -3.79
N ASP A 167 3.15 11.84 -4.08
CA ASP A 167 4.47 12.14 -3.50
C ASP A 167 5.60 11.61 -4.41
N THR A 168 6.86 11.73 -3.96
CA THR A 168 8.03 11.05 -4.51
C THR A 168 7.82 9.54 -4.57
N ILE A 169 8.26 8.92 -5.67
CA ILE A 169 8.10 7.47 -5.89
C ILE A 169 9.34 6.67 -5.50
N ALA A 170 9.23 5.34 -5.52
CA ALA A 170 10.26 4.33 -5.38
C ALA A 170 10.95 4.23 -4.01
N ASN A 171 10.52 5.01 -3.03
CA ASN A 171 11.18 5.09 -1.71
C ASN A 171 11.15 3.74 -0.97
N HIS A 172 9.99 3.07 -0.91
CA HIS A 172 9.88 1.76 -0.27
C HIS A 172 10.76 0.71 -0.93
N GLY A 173 10.63 0.52 -2.26
CA GLY A 173 11.46 -0.45 -2.97
C GLY A 173 12.96 -0.18 -2.83
N ALA A 174 13.39 1.07 -3.05
CA ALA A 174 14.82 1.43 -2.94
C ALA A 174 15.36 1.28 -1.51
N SER A 175 14.56 1.61 -0.49
CA SER A 175 14.93 1.41 0.92
C SER A 175 15.16 -0.07 1.22
N LEU A 176 14.27 -0.96 0.76
CA LEU A 176 14.41 -2.40 0.94
C LEU A 176 15.62 -2.98 0.20
N PHE A 177 15.85 -2.56 -1.04
CA PHE A 177 17.05 -2.94 -1.78
C PHE A 177 18.33 -2.56 -1.02
N ALA A 178 18.39 -1.33 -0.48
CA ALA A 178 19.56 -0.87 0.27
C ALA A 178 19.81 -1.67 1.56
N MET A 179 18.75 -2.15 2.22
CA MET A 179 18.83 -2.88 3.49
C MET A 179 19.21 -4.35 3.34
N ARG A 180 18.89 -4.99 2.21
CA ARG A 180 19.12 -6.44 2.05
C ARG A 180 20.60 -6.80 2.12
N HIS A 181 20.86 -7.97 2.69
CA HIS A 181 22.18 -8.38 3.20
C HIS A 181 23.31 -8.34 2.16
N GLU A 182 23.00 -8.43 0.88
CA GLU A 182 23.97 -8.45 -0.22
C GLU A 182 24.44 -7.04 -0.63
N ILE A 183 23.63 -6.00 -0.36
CA ILE A 183 23.88 -4.63 -0.82
C ILE A 183 24.41 -3.75 0.33
N LYS A 184 23.74 -3.78 1.50
CA LYS A 184 24.09 -3.04 2.73
C LYS A 184 24.56 -1.59 2.49
N LEU A 185 23.84 -0.87 1.63
CA LEU A 185 24.09 0.57 1.43
C LEU A 185 23.61 1.32 2.67
N LYS A 186 24.50 2.14 3.26
CA LYS A 186 24.11 3.02 4.36
C LYS A 186 23.31 4.18 3.80
N THR A 187 22.02 4.22 4.10
CA THR A 187 21.11 5.27 3.69
C THR A 187 20.14 5.60 4.83
N ASN A 188 19.70 6.85 4.88
CA ASN A 188 18.59 7.28 5.73
C ASN A 188 17.24 7.19 5.00
N LEU A 189 17.21 6.60 3.80
CA LEU A 189 15.99 6.45 3.02
C LEU A 189 15.00 5.54 3.75
N GLU A 190 13.89 6.12 4.17
CA GLU A 190 12.75 5.43 4.74
C GLU A 190 11.74 5.04 3.66
N SER A 191 11.12 3.88 3.85
CA SER A 191 9.90 3.51 3.12
C SER A 191 8.82 4.59 3.27
N ASP A 192 8.09 4.83 2.18
CA ASP A 192 6.94 5.73 2.13
C ASP A 192 5.67 5.15 2.76
N CYS A 193 5.68 3.91 3.30
CA CYS A 193 4.50 3.23 3.82
C CYS A 193 3.63 4.12 4.71
N GLN A 194 2.39 4.37 4.30
CA GLN A 194 1.44 5.20 5.05
C GLN A 194 -0.02 4.98 4.61
N LEU A 195 -0.95 5.35 5.49
CA LEU A 195 -2.36 5.44 5.16
C LEU A 195 -2.62 6.56 4.13
N LEU A 196 -3.32 6.20 3.05
CA LEU A 196 -3.70 7.11 1.98
C LEU A 196 -5.09 7.74 2.19
N TYR A 197 -6.00 7.09 2.91
CA TYR A 197 -7.34 7.63 3.18
C TYR A 197 -7.32 9.07 3.71
N PRO A 198 -6.45 9.46 4.67
CA PRO A 198 -6.40 10.85 5.14
C PRO A 198 -6.01 11.87 4.06
N LEU A 199 -5.29 11.44 3.01
CA LEU A 199 -4.92 12.28 1.87
C LEU A 199 -6.06 12.36 0.84
N LEU A 200 -6.81 11.26 0.69
CA LEU A 200 -7.88 11.10 -0.29
C LEU A 200 -9.22 11.66 0.19
N LYS A 201 -9.52 11.59 1.50
CA LYS A 201 -10.78 12.03 2.08
C LYS A 201 -11.17 13.46 1.67
N PRO A 202 -10.28 14.47 1.70
CA PRO A 202 -10.61 15.80 1.21
C PRO A 202 -10.98 15.85 -0.29
N LEU A 203 -10.35 15.01 -1.13
CA LEU A 203 -10.70 14.90 -2.55
C LEU A 203 -12.07 14.24 -2.72
N PHE A 204 -12.36 13.19 -1.95
CA PHE A 204 -13.64 12.48 -1.98
C PHE A 204 -14.81 13.37 -1.59
N LEU A 205 -14.63 14.23 -0.58
CA LEU A 205 -15.62 15.20 -0.13
C LEU A 205 -15.75 16.44 -1.03
N SER A 206 -14.89 16.58 -2.03
CA SER A 206 -14.97 17.67 -3.02
C SER A 206 -15.83 17.30 -4.22
N ASP A 207 -16.27 18.31 -4.99
CA ASP A 207 -17.02 18.13 -6.24
C ASP A 207 -16.18 17.60 -7.41
N LEU A 208 -14.89 17.31 -7.19
CA LEU A 208 -14.01 16.82 -8.24
C LEU A 208 -14.43 15.42 -8.70
N LYS A 209 -14.46 15.21 -10.01
CA LYS A 209 -14.67 13.87 -10.58
C LYS A 209 -13.32 13.15 -10.68
N ILE A 210 -13.19 12.09 -9.89
CA ILE A 210 -12.07 11.16 -9.96
C ILE A 210 -12.45 10.06 -10.95
N HIS A 211 -11.68 9.91 -12.03
CA HIS A 211 -11.96 8.89 -13.04
C HIS A 211 -11.28 7.57 -12.69
N ALA A 212 -10.01 7.62 -12.32
CA ALA A 212 -9.25 6.48 -11.84
C ALA A 212 -8.33 6.88 -10.67
N LEU A 213 -8.12 5.94 -9.77
CA LEU A 213 -7.27 6.08 -8.59
C LEU A 213 -6.71 4.71 -8.25
N ARG A 214 -5.41 4.64 -7.97
CA ARG A 214 -4.73 3.40 -7.60
C ARG A 214 -3.46 3.72 -6.83
N ASP A 215 -3.12 2.90 -5.86
CA ASP A 215 -1.81 2.89 -5.22
C ASP A 215 -0.74 2.26 -6.13
N ALA A 216 0.50 2.69 -5.98
CA ALA A 216 1.61 2.27 -6.85
C ALA A 216 2.48 1.19 -6.17
N THR A 217 1.87 0.10 -5.71
CA THR A 217 2.52 -1.01 -5.00
C THR A 217 3.36 -1.89 -5.94
N ARG A 218 3.07 -3.19 -6.11
CA ARG A 218 3.89 -4.08 -6.93
C ARG A 218 3.91 -3.63 -8.40
N GLY A 219 5.11 -3.60 -8.99
CA GLY A 219 5.35 -3.07 -10.33
C GLY A 219 5.33 -1.53 -10.44
N GLY A 220 5.12 -0.82 -9.33
CA GLY A 220 5.28 0.61 -9.22
C GLY A 220 4.36 1.43 -10.13
N LEU A 221 4.81 2.65 -10.44
CA LEU A 221 4.11 3.56 -11.34
C LEU A 221 3.93 2.95 -12.75
N ALA A 222 4.92 2.18 -13.22
CA ALA A 222 4.90 1.56 -14.54
C ALA A 222 3.71 0.58 -14.70
N SER A 223 3.46 -0.28 -13.71
CA SER A 223 2.33 -1.22 -13.75
C SER A 223 0.99 -0.49 -13.75
N VAL A 224 0.81 0.47 -12.84
CA VAL A 224 -0.44 1.24 -12.71
C VAL A 224 -0.82 1.90 -14.04
N LEU A 225 0.13 2.60 -14.67
CA LEU A 225 -0.13 3.31 -15.91
C LEU A 225 -0.38 2.36 -17.08
N ASN A 226 0.39 1.26 -17.19
CA ASN A 226 0.18 0.28 -18.27
C ASN A 226 -1.18 -0.42 -18.15
N GLU A 227 -1.58 -0.80 -16.94
CA GLU A 227 -2.89 -1.40 -16.69
C GLU A 227 -4.03 -0.42 -17.02
N TRP A 228 -3.89 0.86 -16.69
CA TRP A 228 -4.85 1.90 -17.07
C TRP A 228 -4.92 2.14 -18.58
N ALA A 229 -3.77 2.26 -19.24
CA ALA A 229 -3.67 2.43 -20.69
C ALA A 229 -4.39 1.28 -21.41
N ASN A 230 -4.10 0.03 -21.00
CA ASN A 230 -4.71 -1.17 -21.56
C ASN A 230 -6.22 -1.26 -21.28
N SER A 231 -6.65 -0.99 -20.04
CA SER A 231 -8.05 -1.10 -19.62
C SER A 231 -8.96 -0.08 -20.33
N SER A 232 -8.48 1.14 -20.52
CA SER A 232 -9.22 2.23 -21.17
C SER A 232 -8.94 2.35 -22.67
N LYS A 233 -7.99 1.59 -23.20
CA LYS A 233 -7.53 1.66 -24.60
C LYS A 233 -7.05 3.06 -25.01
N VAL A 234 -6.13 3.63 -24.24
CA VAL A 234 -5.61 5.00 -24.41
C VAL A 234 -4.09 5.03 -24.45
N LYS A 235 -3.52 6.15 -24.93
CA LYS A 235 -2.10 6.49 -24.71
C LYS A 235 -1.98 7.35 -23.46
N ILE A 236 -1.04 7.03 -22.59
CA ILE A 236 -0.64 7.88 -21.48
C ILE A 236 0.75 8.43 -21.80
N VAL A 237 0.91 9.75 -21.75
CA VAL A 237 2.21 10.42 -21.91
C VAL A 237 2.59 11.05 -20.60
N ILE A 238 3.76 10.68 -20.08
CA ILE A 238 4.33 11.14 -18.83
C ILE A 238 5.59 11.96 -19.14
N GLU A 239 5.69 13.15 -18.54
CA GLU A 239 6.88 13.99 -18.57
C GLU A 239 7.85 13.51 -17.49
N GLU A 240 8.95 12.90 -17.92
CA GLU A 240 9.88 12.15 -17.06
C GLU A 240 10.50 13.07 -15.99
N GLU A 241 10.87 14.30 -16.36
CA GLU A 241 11.45 15.29 -15.45
C GLU A 241 10.47 15.80 -14.38
N LYS A 242 9.15 15.58 -14.54
CA LYS A 242 8.15 15.97 -13.55
C LYS A 242 7.95 14.93 -12.45
N ILE A 243 8.49 13.72 -12.61
CA ILE A 243 8.39 12.65 -11.62
C ILE A 243 9.37 12.97 -10.48
N PRO A 244 8.90 13.29 -9.26
CA PRO A 244 9.77 13.63 -8.16
C PRO A 244 10.38 12.36 -7.57
N LEU A 245 11.69 12.38 -7.36
CA LEU A 245 12.46 11.35 -6.67
C LEU A 245 13.25 12.01 -5.54
N LYS A 246 13.48 11.28 -4.44
CA LYS A 246 14.48 11.70 -3.45
C LYS A 246 15.87 11.46 -4.02
N GLU A 247 16.84 12.27 -3.63
CA GLU A 247 18.24 12.11 -4.04
C GLU A 247 18.80 10.74 -3.64
N GLU A 248 18.45 10.26 -2.43
CA GLU A 248 18.86 8.93 -1.98
C GLU A 248 18.24 7.81 -2.83
N THR A 249 16.97 7.94 -3.20
CA THR A 249 16.27 6.99 -4.08
C THR A 249 16.92 6.95 -5.45
N LYS A 250 17.19 8.12 -6.04
CA LYS A 250 17.89 8.24 -7.32
C LYS A 250 19.28 7.60 -7.26
N GLY A 251 20.07 7.91 -6.23
CA GLY A 251 21.40 7.33 -6.05
C GLY A 251 21.38 5.81 -5.91
N ILE A 252 20.44 5.25 -5.15
CA ILE A 252 20.28 3.79 -5.02
C ILE A 252 19.90 3.16 -6.36
N CYS A 253 18.94 3.74 -7.07
CA CYS A 253 18.53 3.26 -8.40
C CYS A 253 19.70 3.30 -9.41
N GLU A 254 20.50 4.37 -9.42
CA GLU A 254 21.67 4.49 -10.29
C GLU A 254 22.75 3.47 -9.96
N ILE A 255 23.07 3.26 -8.68
CA ILE A 255 24.08 2.28 -8.24
C ILE A 255 23.68 0.85 -8.61
N LEU A 256 22.39 0.53 -8.46
CA LEU A 256 21.86 -0.82 -8.65
C LEU A 256 21.33 -1.10 -10.06
N GLY A 257 21.30 -0.09 -10.94
CA GLY A 257 20.73 -0.21 -12.28
C GLY A 257 19.22 -0.46 -12.28
N LEU A 258 18.50 0.10 -11.31
CA LEU A 258 17.05 -0.07 -11.17
C LEU A 258 16.30 1.09 -11.82
N GLU A 259 15.20 0.79 -12.51
CA GLU A 259 14.25 1.81 -12.97
C GLU A 259 13.31 2.17 -11.80
N PRO A 260 13.30 3.43 -11.31
CA PRO A 260 12.47 3.82 -10.18
C PRO A 260 10.97 3.63 -10.44
N TYR A 261 10.53 3.71 -11.71
CA TYR A 261 9.12 3.57 -12.08
C TYR A 261 8.57 2.16 -11.84
N ALA A 262 9.45 1.16 -11.79
CA ALA A 262 9.08 -0.24 -11.55
C ALA A 262 9.15 -0.63 -10.07
N LEU A 263 9.71 0.24 -9.20
CA LEU A 263 9.84 -0.03 -7.78
C LEU A 263 8.55 0.24 -7.02
N ALA A 264 8.27 -0.61 -6.04
CA ALA A 264 7.06 -0.53 -5.24
C ALA A 264 7.04 0.69 -4.31
N ASN A 265 5.82 1.18 -4.10
CA ASN A 265 5.47 2.27 -3.19
C ASN A 265 4.39 1.76 -2.23
N GLU A 266 4.45 2.16 -0.97
CA GLU A 266 3.47 1.73 0.04
C GLU A 266 2.69 2.91 0.65
N GLY A 267 2.86 4.09 0.03
CA GLY A 267 2.28 5.35 0.49
C GLY A 267 2.10 6.38 -0.60
N VAL A 268 2.08 5.94 -1.86
CA VAL A 268 1.87 6.77 -3.05
C VAL A 268 0.70 6.25 -3.86
N PHE A 269 -0.16 7.16 -4.31
CA PHE A 269 -1.19 6.86 -5.30
C PHE A 269 -1.00 7.66 -6.58
N VAL A 270 -1.58 7.12 -7.65
CA VAL A 270 -1.77 7.73 -8.96
C VAL A 270 -3.25 8.07 -9.10
N LEU A 271 -3.54 9.28 -9.59
CA LEU A 271 -4.89 9.84 -9.73
C LEU A 271 -5.09 10.35 -11.16
N ALA A 272 -6.21 10.00 -11.78
CA ALA A 272 -6.66 10.56 -13.06
C ALA A 272 -7.94 11.38 -12.88
N LEU A 273 -7.92 12.63 -13.36
CA LEU A 273 -9.06 13.57 -13.33
C LEU A 273 -9.03 14.49 -14.56
N ASP A 274 -10.08 15.28 -14.77
CA ASP A 274 -10.11 16.23 -15.90
C ASP A 274 -8.99 17.28 -15.77
N GLN A 275 -8.27 17.59 -16.85
CA GLN A 275 -7.11 18.50 -16.83
C GLN A 275 -7.40 19.86 -16.18
N LYS A 276 -8.61 20.39 -16.39
CA LYS A 276 -9.06 21.68 -15.81
C LYS A 276 -9.14 21.65 -14.28
N ASP A 277 -9.33 20.48 -13.68
CA ASP A 277 -9.54 20.28 -12.25
C ASP A 277 -8.23 19.99 -11.51
N ALA A 278 -7.14 19.72 -12.24
CA ALA A 278 -5.83 19.41 -11.67
C ALA A 278 -5.29 20.47 -10.70
N PRO A 279 -5.38 21.79 -10.97
CA PRO A 279 -4.93 22.80 -10.02
C PRO A 279 -5.64 22.71 -8.66
N LYS A 280 -6.97 22.53 -8.66
CA LYS A 280 -7.77 22.39 -7.44
C LYS A 280 -7.44 21.11 -6.68
N ALA A 281 -7.24 20.00 -7.39
CA ALA A 281 -6.84 18.74 -6.77
C ALA A 281 -5.46 18.86 -6.09
N LEU A 282 -4.48 19.50 -6.76
CA LEU A 282 -3.16 19.73 -6.19
C LEU A 282 -3.21 20.66 -4.97
N GLU A 283 -4.04 21.70 -4.98
CA GLU A 283 -4.24 22.57 -3.82
C GLU A 283 -4.76 21.77 -2.62
N ILE A 284 -5.78 20.93 -2.83
CA ILE A 284 -6.34 20.06 -1.80
C ILE A 284 -5.26 19.12 -1.25
N LEU A 285 -4.50 18.44 -2.12
CA LEU A 285 -3.46 17.50 -1.69
C LEU A 285 -2.33 18.20 -0.93
N LYS A 286 -1.83 19.32 -1.45
CA LYS A 286 -0.71 20.05 -0.86
C LYS A 286 -1.04 20.75 0.46
N SER A 287 -2.32 20.88 0.80
CA SER A 287 -2.73 21.29 2.15
C SER A 287 -2.29 20.29 3.22
N ASN A 288 -2.06 19.03 2.84
CA ASN A 288 -1.48 18.00 3.70
C ASN A 288 0.04 17.91 3.51
N LYS A 289 0.79 18.00 4.60
CA LYS A 289 2.26 17.92 4.60
C LYS A 289 2.81 16.63 3.97
N LYS A 290 2.04 15.54 4.02
CA LYS A 290 2.38 14.22 3.47
C LYS A 290 2.10 14.06 1.97
N ALA A 291 1.52 15.08 1.32
CA ALA A 291 1.32 15.12 -0.13
C ALA A 291 1.85 16.45 -0.72
N LYS A 292 2.84 17.06 -0.06
CA LYS A 292 3.46 18.34 -0.48
C LYS A 292 4.11 18.24 -1.87
N ASN A 293 4.59 17.06 -2.22
CA ASN A 293 5.27 16.77 -3.48
C ASN A 293 4.29 16.33 -4.58
N ALA A 294 2.98 16.33 -4.33
CA ALA A 294 2.00 15.97 -5.33
C ALA A 294 2.17 16.83 -6.59
N CYS A 295 2.16 16.20 -7.76
CA CYS A 295 2.35 16.89 -9.02
C CYS A 295 1.60 16.21 -10.16
N VAL A 296 1.27 17.00 -11.19
CA VAL A 296 0.84 16.46 -12.48
C VAL A 296 2.09 15.99 -13.20
N ILE A 297 2.12 14.70 -13.58
CA ILE A 297 3.24 14.09 -14.29
C ILE A 297 2.93 13.87 -15.77
N GLY A 298 1.69 14.01 -16.20
CA GLY A 298 1.35 13.75 -17.59
C GLY A 298 -0.14 13.81 -17.87
N GLY A 299 -0.55 13.21 -18.98
CA GLY A 299 -1.93 13.22 -19.42
C GLY A 299 -2.30 12.06 -20.33
N VAL A 300 -3.61 11.94 -20.56
CA VAL A 300 -4.23 10.89 -21.37
C VAL A 300 -4.56 11.43 -22.75
N PHE A 301 -4.28 10.63 -23.78
CA PHE A 301 -4.47 10.92 -25.20
C PHE A 301 -5.18 9.76 -25.89
N GLU A 302 -5.99 10.06 -26.91
CA GLU A 302 -6.54 9.02 -27.78
C GLU A 302 -5.42 8.36 -28.59
N ASN A 303 -5.45 7.03 -28.69
CA ASN A 303 -4.54 6.27 -29.54
C ASN A 303 -5.18 4.92 -29.89
N PRO A 304 -5.15 4.47 -31.17
CA PRO A 304 -5.57 3.12 -31.54
C PRO A 304 -4.79 2.01 -30.82
N TYR A 305 -3.56 2.28 -30.37
CA TYR A 305 -2.71 1.32 -29.68
C TYR A 305 -2.44 1.76 -28.23
N PRO A 306 -2.97 1.04 -27.23
CA PRO A 306 -2.73 1.34 -25.82
C PRO A 306 -1.22 1.35 -25.52
N SER A 307 -0.74 2.41 -24.87
CA SER A 307 0.70 2.56 -24.59
C SER A 307 0.96 3.59 -23.50
N VAL A 308 2.08 3.42 -22.79
CA VAL A 308 2.62 4.43 -21.87
C VAL A 308 3.95 4.92 -22.40
N VAL A 309 4.10 6.23 -22.51
CA VAL A 309 5.30 6.88 -23.06
C VAL A 309 5.88 7.82 -22.04
N LEU A 310 7.18 7.68 -21.78
CA LEU A 310 7.99 8.68 -21.10
C LEU A 310 8.54 9.66 -22.13
N LYS A 311 8.31 10.95 -21.89
CA LYS A 311 8.86 12.05 -22.66
C LYS A 311 9.84 12.80 -21.78
N ASN A 312 11.08 12.91 -22.23
CA ASN A 312 12.10 13.67 -21.51
C ASN A 312 12.07 15.17 -21.86
N ALA A 313 12.90 15.95 -21.16
CA ALA A 313 13.01 17.40 -21.34
C ALA A 313 13.43 17.85 -22.76
N TRP A 314 14.06 16.97 -23.55
CA TRP A 314 14.44 17.25 -24.94
C TRP A 314 13.36 16.83 -25.95
N GLY A 315 12.24 16.29 -25.47
CA GLY A 315 11.12 15.83 -26.28
C GLY A 315 11.29 14.45 -26.90
N PHE A 316 12.33 13.70 -26.51
CA PHE A 316 12.48 12.30 -26.92
C PHE A 316 11.48 11.43 -26.16
N GLU A 317 10.84 10.52 -26.89
CA GLU A 317 9.82 9.61 -26.38
C GLU A 317 10.37 8.18 -26.31
N ARG A 318 10.20 7.51 -25.17
CA ARG A 318 10.43 6.06 -25.02
C ARG A 318 9.21 5.39 -24.41
N ILE A 319 9.01 4.10 -24.71
CA ILE A 319 7.95 3.32 -24.09
C ILE A 319 8.34 3.03 -22.64
N LEU A 320 7.40 3.24 -21.71
CA LEU A 320 7.50 2.72 -20.35
C LEU A 320 6.85 1.35 -20.31
N GLU A 321 7.68 0.32 -20.37
CA GLU A 321 7.18 -1.04 -20.41
C GLU A 321 6.57 -1.47 -19.08
N MET A 322 5.66 -2.45 -19.15
CA MET A 322 5.21 -3.15 -17.96
C MET A 322 6.40 -3.93 -17.39
N PRO A 323 6.68 -3.85 -16.08
CA PRO A 323 7.82 -4.55 -15.50
C PRO A 323 7.73 -6.06 -15.74
N GLU A 324 8.82 -6.67 -16.21
CA GLU A 324 8.92 -8.12 -16.35
C GLU A 324 9.42 -8.75 -15.05
N GLY A 325 8.56 -9.53 -14.40
CA GLY A 325 8.89 -10.22 -13.15
C GLY A 325 9.00 -9.31 -11.93
N GLU A 326 9.14 -9.92 -10.75
CA GLU A 326 9.36 -9.18 -9.50
C GLU A 326 10.86 -8.85 -9.38
N LEU A 327 11.22 -7.55 -9.49
CA LEU A 327 12.61 -7.11 -9.35
C LEU A 327 13.23 -7.52 -8.00
N LEU A 328 12.38 -7.65 -6.97
CA LEU A 328 12.76 -8.08 -5.64
C LEU A 328 11.66 -8.94 -5.02
N PRO A 329 11.88 -10.25 -4.80
CA PRO A 329 10.85 -11.08 -4.17
C PRO A 329 10.59 -10.60 -2.74
N ARG A 330 9.34 -10.66 -2.29
CA ARG A 330 8.93 -10.33 -0.91
C ARG A 330 9.17 -8.87 -0.55
N ILE A 331 8.77 -7.97 -1.44
CA ILE A 331 8.86 -6.53 -1.22
C ILE A 331 7.72 -6.02 -0.31
N CYS A 332 6.56 -6.70 -0.33
CA CYS A 332 5.43 -6.44 0.55
C CYS A 332 4.78 -7.74 1.01
#